data_AF-A0A932T8K0-F1
#
_entry.id   AF-A0A932T8K0-F1
#
_cell.length_a   1.000
_cell.length_b   1.000
_cell.length_c   1.000
_cell.angle_alpha   90.00
_cell.angle_beta   90.00
_cell.angle_gamma   90.00
#
_symmetry.space_group_name_H-M   'P 1'
#
loop_
_entity.id
_entity.type
_entity.pdbx_description
1 polymer ?
#
loop_
_entity_poly.entity_id
_entity_poly.type
_entity_poly.pdbx_seq_one_letter_code
_entity_poly.pdbx_strand_id
1 'polypeptide(L)' 'MTSTATQTRVPELLAPAGDDEALRAAVANGADAVYFGLSDFNARHRATNFTLDALPG' A
#
# COMPACT_ATOMS: atom_id res chain seq x y z
N MET A 1 7.09 11.96 41.11
CA MET A 1 6.61 10.68 40.56
C MET A 1 5.90 10.99 39.25
N THR A 2 6.59 10.84 38.12
CA THR A 2 6.03 11.16 36.79
C THR A 2 5.65 9.84 36.14
N SER A 3 4.35 9.64 35.88
CA SER A 3 3.82 8.42 35.28
C SER A 3 4.11 8.41 33.77
N THR A 4 4.91 7.46 33.30
CA THR A 4 5.10 7.21 31.86
C THR A 4 3.94 6.35 31.37
N ALA A 5 2.89 6.97 30.83
CA ALA A 5 1.86 6.21 30.12
C ALA A 5 2.45 5.63 28.83
N THR A 6 2.35 4.31 28.64
CA THR A 6 2.71 3.66 27.38
C THR A 6 1.74 4.14 26.29
N GLN A 7 2.21 5.03 25.40
CA GLN A 7 1.46 5.44 24.22
C GLN A 7 1.22 4.21 23.33
N THR A 8 -0.04 3.82 23.16
CA THR A 8 -0.43 2.80 22.19
C THR A 8 -0.17 3.35 20.78
N ARG A 9 0.78 2.76 20.06
CA ARG A 9 1.06 3.15 18.67
C ARG A 9 0.02 2.49 17.77
N VAL A 10 -0.68 3.30 16.98
CA VAL A 10 -1.56 2.81 15.92
C VAL A 10 -0.69 2.26 14.78
N PRO A 11 -0.94 1.04 14.27
CA PRO A 11 -0.22 0.51 13.12
C PRO A 11 -0.52 1.30 11.83
N GLU A 12 0.48 1.42 10.95
CA GLU A 12 0.29 1.96 9.59
C GLU A 12 -0.50 0.96 8.72
N LEU A 13 -1.49 1.46 7.99
CA LEU A 13 -2.34 0.70 7.08
C LEU A 13 -1.67 0.56 5.71
N LEU A 14 -1.20 -0.66 5.42
CA LEU A 14 -0.67 -1.04 4.11
C LEU A 14 -1.73 -1.75 3.26
N ALA A 15 -2.09 -1.16 2.12
CA ALA A 15 -3.09 -1.73 1.20
C ALA A 15 -2.47 -2.40 -0.04
N PRO A 16 -3.04 -3.50 -0.55
CA PRO A 16 -2.63 -4.12 -1.81
C PRO A 16 -3.28 -3.47 -3.04
N ALA A 17 -2.50 -2.96 -3.99
CA ALA A 17 -3.00 -2.49 -5.29
C ALA A 17 -2.56 -3.41 -6.43
N GLY A 18 -3.54 -3.96 -7.15
CA GLY A 18 -3.32 -4.84 -8.31
C GLY A 18 -3.39 -4.13 -9.65
N ASP A 19 -3.89 -2.90 -9.68
CA ASP A 19 -4.07 -2.04 -10.84
C ASP A 19 -4.23 -0.58 -10.37
N ASP A 20 -4.33 0.35 -11.33
CA ASP A 20 -4.48 1.78 -11.08
C ASP A 20 -5.78 2.13 -10.33
N GLU A 21 -6.88 1.41 -10.61
CA GLU A 21 -8.16 1.61 -9.93
C GLU A 21 -8.05 1.26 -8.43
N ALA A 22 -7.47 0.10 -8.11
CA ALA A 22 -7.23 -0.32 -6.74
C ALA A 22 -6.27 0.62 -5.99
N LEU A 23 -5.24 1.15 -6.68
CA LEU A 23 -4.33 2.15 -6.11
C LEU A 23 -5.08 3.42 -5.73
N ARG A 24 -5.87 3.98 -6.66
CA ARG A 24 -6.68 5.19 -6.40
C ARG A 24 -7.67 4.97 -5.26
N ALA A 25 -8.33 3.81 -5.24
CA ALA A 25 -9.26 3.45 -4.18
C ALA A 25 -8.57 3.36 -2.82
N ALA A 26 -7.38 2.74 -2.74
CA ALA A 26 -6.62 2.64 -1.49
C ALA A 26 -6.26 4.02 -0.92
N VAL A 27 -5.77 4.93 -1.77
CA VAL A 27 -5.44 6.31 -1.37
C VAL A 27 -6.70 7.06 -0.93
N ALA A 28 -7.77 7.00 -1.71
CA ALA A 28 -9.03 7.70 -1.41
C ALA A 28 -9.67 7.25 -0.08
N ASN A 29 -9.40 6.02 0.36
CA ASN A 29 -9.92 5.46 1.62
C ASN A 29 -8.93 5.55 2.79
N GLY A 30 -7.79 6.24 2.62
CA GLY A 30 -6.88 6.54 3.72
C GLY A 30 -5.89 5.43 4.07
N ALA A 31 -5.44 4.65 3.09
CA ALA A 31 -4.26 3.81 3.31
C ALA A 31 -3.02 4.69 3.56
N ASP A 32 -2.25 4.35 4.60
CA ASP A 32 -0.97 5.04 4.91
C ASP A 32 0.10 4.67 3.88
N ALA A 33 0.06 3.44 3.38
CA ALA A 33 0.96 2.94 2.35
C ALA A 33 0.23 1.98 1.39
N VAL A 34 0.77 1.84 0.18
CA VAL A 34 0.28 0.89 -0.82
C VAL A 34 1.43 0.06 -1.34
N TYR A 35 1.26 -1.25 -1.46
CA TYR A 35 2.17 -2.09 -2.24
C TYR A 35 1.51 -2.48 -3.57
N PHE A 36 2.30 -2.44 -4.62
CA PHE A 36 1.96 -2.94 -5.94
C PHE A 36 3.20 -3.59 -6.56
N GLY A 37 3.03 -4.30 -7.66
CA GLY A 37 4.16 -4.94 -8.34
C GLY A 37 3.97 -5.02 -9.85
N LEU A 38 5.06 -5.41 -10.51
CA LEU A 38 5.10 -5.71 -11.93
C LEU A 38 4.60 -7.14 -12.17
N SER A 39 4.37 -7.51 -13.43
CA SER A 39 3.84 -8.82 -13.83
C SER A 39 4.60 -10.01 -13.22
N ASP A 40 5.94 -9.98 -13.27
CA ASP A 40 6.79 -11.12 -12.88
C ASP A 40 7.24 -11.08 -11.41
N PHE A 41 7.15 -9.90 -10.77
CA PHE A 41 7.64 -9.67 -9.41
C PHE A 41 6.57 -8.94 -8.59
N ASN A 42 5.59 -9.70 -8.10
CA ASN A 42 4.55 -9.20 -7.19
C ASN A 42 4.15 -10.26 -6.17
N ALA A 43 3.64 -9.81 -5.02
CA ALA A 43 3.06 -10.69 -3.99
C ALA A 43 1.65 -11.21 -4.37
N ARG A 44 1.11 -10.77 -5.52
CA ARG A 44 -0.30 -10.91 -5.90
C ARG A 44 -0.43 -11.40 -7.35
N HIS A 45 0.03 -12.63 -7.60
CA HIS A 45 0.28 -13.22 -8.93
C HIS A 45 -0.90 -13.19 -9.93
N ARG A 46 -2.13 -12.92 -9.47
CA ARG A 46 -3.35 -12.86 -10.31
C ARG A 46 -3.84 -11.43 -10.59
N ALA A 47 -3.12 -10.41 -10.15
CA ALA A 47 -3.47 -9.02 -10.44
C ALA A 47 -3.17 -8.66 -11.90
N THR A 48 -3.82 -7.62 -12.42
CA THR A 48 -3.49 -7.02 -13.72
C THR A 48 -2.05 -6.51 -13.75
N ASN A 49 -1.56 -6.08 -12.58
CA ASN A 49 -0.24 -5.53 -12.30
C ASN A 49 0.06 -4.22 -13.03
N PHE A 50 1.09 -3.54 -12.56
CA PHE A 50 1.61 -2.34 -13.21
C PHE A 50 2.63 -2.73 -14.27
N THR A 51 2.72 -1.95 -15.34
CA THR A 51 3.80 -2.05 -16.32
C THR A 51 4.90 -1.06 -15.95
N LEU A 52 6.15 -1.35 -16.34
CA LEU A 52 7.27 -0.47 -16.05
C LEU A 52 7.05 0.92 -16.68
N ASP A 53 6.53 0.96 -17.90
CA ASP A 53 6.23 2.18 -18.66
C ASP A 53 5.16 3.07 -18.01
N ALA A 54 4.31 2.49 -17.15
CA ALA A 54 3.27 3.23 -16.44
C ALA A 54 3.79 3.87 -15.13
N LEU A 55 5.03 3.58 -14.74
CA LEU A 55 5.62 4.14 -13.53
C LEU A 55 6.34 5.46 -13.82
N PRO A 56 6.23 6.45 -12.93
CA PRO A 56 7.04 7.65 -13.02
C PRO A 56 8.54 7.29 -12.86
N GLY A 57 9.39 7.93 -13.67
CA GLY A 57 10.84 7.78 -13.64
C GLY A 57 11.53 8.61 -12.57
#